data_AF-A0A926ABP1-F1
#
_entry.id   AF-A0A926ABP1-F1
#
_cell.length_a   1.000
_cell.length_b   1.000
_cell.length_c   1.000
_cell.angle_alpha   90.00
_cell.angle_beta   90.00
_cell.angle_gamma   90.00
#
_symmetry.space_group_name_H-M   'P 1'
#
loop_
_entity.id
_entity.type
_entity.pdbx_description
1 polymer ?
#
loop_
_entity_poly.entity_id
_entity_poly.type
_entity_poly.pdbx_seq_one_letter_code
_entity_poly.pdbx_strand_id
1 'polypeptide(L)'
;MSLILIVIVRPTGSAVSLPTPEENACPCSASPLQTPPPAAAPPTAVPTPLPRVHDPVLAKEARVYYLFSTGRGITLHTSKDRVTWQRKGRVFAQPMPWTVAAIPGSTESYWAPDISFFNGK
;
A
#
# COMPACT_ATOMS: atom_id res chain seq x y z
N MET A 1 1.13 30.86 9.37
CA MET A 1 0.18 29.78 9.03
C MET A 1 0.92 28.45 9.10
N SER A 2 0.48 27.55 9.97
CA SER A 2 1.24 26.39 10.46
C SER A 2 1.56 25.37 9.39
N LEU A 3 2.86 25.05 9.28
CA LEU A 3 3.37 23.83 8.68
C LEU A 3 3.44 22.78 9.79
N ILE A 4 2.61 21.73 9.74
CA ILE A 4 2.78 20.55 10.61
C ILE A 4 3.00 19.36 9.69
N LEU A 5 4.29 19.06 9.48
CA LEU A 5 4.79 17.83 8.88
C LEU A 5 5.36 17.00 10.03
N ILE A 6 4.74 15.88 10.39
CA ILE A 6 5.33 14.95 11.38
C ILE A 6 5.53 13.59 10.70
N VAL A 7 6.77 13.38 10.27
CA VAL A 7 7.31 12.11 9.78
C VAL A 7 7.95 11.39 10.97
N ILE A 8 7.53 10.16 11.28
CA ILE A 8 8.28 9.29 12.21
C ILE A 8 8.59 7.96 11.52
N VAL A 9 9.90 7.69 11.41
CA VAL A 9 10.51 6.48 10.84
C VAL A 9 10.70 5.45 11.96
N ARG A 10 10.40 4.18 11.72
CA ARG A 10 10.99 3.06 12.48
C ARG A 10 11.68 2.07 11.55
N PRO A 11 12.94 1.69 11.82
CA PRO A 11 13.59 0.56 11.20
C PRO A 11 13.56 -0.64 12.15
N THR A 12 13.01 -1.77 11.71
CA THR A 12 13.37 -3.07 12.31
C THR A 12 13.17 -4.15 11.27
N GLY A 13 14.29 -4.65 10.75
CA GLY A 13 14.32 -5.86 9.94
C GLY A 13 14.26 -7.10 10.80
N SER A 14 13.84 -8.20 10.18
CA SER A 14 14.35 -9.56 10.42
C SER A 14 13.86 -10.44 9.27
N ALA A 15 14.81 -10.93 8.46
CA ALA A 15 14.57 -11.93 7.44
C ALA A 15 14.45 -13.31 8.12
N VAL A 16 13.39 -14.05 7.79
CA VAL A 16 13.21 -15.44 8.23
C VAL A 16 13.86 -16.35 7.18
N SER A 17 14.77 -17.19 7.64
CA SER A 17 15.59 -18.13 6.86
C SER A 17 14.76 -19.32 6.36
N LEU A 18 15.07 -19.80 5.16
CA LEU A 18 14.56 -21.05 4.55
C LEU A 18 15.30 -22.27 5.12
N PRO A 19 14.67 -23.45 5.21
CA PRO A 19 15.38 -24.71 5.24
C PRO A 19 15.28 -25.48 3.91
N THR A 20 16.41 -26.04 3.49
CA THR A 20 16.61 -27.23 2.64
C THR A 20 17.60 -28.14 3.39
N PRO A 21 17.89 -29.40 3.01
CA PRO A 21 17.29 -30.29 2.00
C PRO A 21 17.07 -31.75 2.52
N GLU A 22 16.49 -32.63 1.69
CA GLU A 22 16.88 -34.07 1.51
C GLU A 22 15.89 -34.70 0.53
N GLU A 23 16.27 -35.01 -0.71
CA GLU A 23 17.01 -36.19 -1.17
C GLU A 23 16.21 -37.51 -1.01
N ASN A 24 15.61 -37.97 -2.13
CA ASN A 24 15.65 -39.37 -2.56
C ASN A 24 15.08 -39.50 -3.98
N ALA A 25 15.93 -39.96 -4.89
CA ALA A 25 15.63 -40.22 -6.29
C ALA A 25 15.34 -41.71 -6.52
N CYS A 26 14.46 -42.03 -7.48
CA CYS A 26 14.61 -43.16 -8.39
C CYS A 26 13.72 -42.98 -9.65
N PRO A 27 14.08 -43.59 -10.79
CA PRO A 27 13.98 -42.96 -12.11
C PRO A 27 12.91 -43.61 -13.02
N CYS A 28 12.84 -43.14 -14.27
CA CYS A 28 12.03 -43.61 -15.40
C CYS A 28 10.73 -42.83 -15.67
N SER A 29 10.85 -41.70 -16.36
CA SER A 29 10.28 -41.51 -17.71
C SER A 29 10.62 -40.10 -18.17
N ALA A 30 11.56 -39.98 -19.10
CA ALA A 30 11.98 -38.70 -19.65
C ALA A 30 10.94 -38.18 -20.66
N SER A 31 9.93 -37.47 -20.16
CA SER A 31 9.18 -36.53 -21.01
C SER A 31 10.09 -35.34 -21.31
N PRO A 32 10.20 -34.89 -22.58
CA PRO A 32 11.00 -33.71 -22.88
C PRO A 32 10.48 -32.52 -22.07
N LEU A 33 11.41 -31.86 -21.37
CA LEU A 33 11.23 -30.64 -20.60
C LEU A 33 10.54 -29.57 -21.46
N GLN A 34 9.24 -29.39 -21.30
CA GLN A 34 8.65 -28.08 -21.54
C GLN A 34 9.06 -27.21 -20.36
N THR A 35 10.12 -26.44 -20.55
CA THR A 35 10.38 -25.27 -19.71
C THR A 35 9.10 -24.44 -19.73
N PRO A 36 8.40 -24.22 -18.59
CA PRO A 36 7.33 -23.24 -18.57
C PRO A 36 7.95 -21.94 -19.08
N PRO A 37 7.32 -21.25 -20.06
CA PRO A 37 7.79 -19.93 -20.48
C PRO A 37 8.00 -19.10 -19.23
N PRO A 38 9.11 -18.33 -19.12
CA PRO A 38 9.39 -17.55 -17.93
C PRO A 38 8.13 -16.77 -17.60
N ALA A 39 7.52 -17.07 -16.44
CA ALA A 39 6.34 -16.38 -15.97
C ALA A 39 6.65 -14.91 -16.13
N ALA A 40 5.92 -14.26 -17.05
CA ALA A 40 6.20 -12.88 -17.43
C ALA A 40 6.33 -12.10 -16.13
N ALA A 41 7.52 -11.53 -15.90
CA ALA A 41 7.74 -10.66 -14.76
C ALA A 41 6.56 -9.68 -14.73
N PRO A 42 5.94 -9.43 -13.56
CA PRO A 42 4.84 -8.47 -13.48
C PRO A 42 5.29 -7.20 -14.18
N PRO A 43 4.45 -6.61 -15.05
CA PRO A 43 4.85 -5.49 -15.89
C PRO A 43 5.56 -4.48 -15.00
N THR A 44 6.82 -4.19 -15.34
CA THR A 44 7.65 -3.23 -14.61
C THR A 44 6.79 -2.00 -14.38
N ALA A 45 6.38 -1.77 -13.14
CA ALA A 45 5.44 -0.72 -12.81
C ALA A 45 6.05 0.58 -13.29
N VAL A 46 5.49 1.15 -14.36
CA VAL A 46 5.97 2.41 -14.93
C VAL A 46 6.00 3.42 -13.79
N PRO A 47 7.13 4.12 -13.56
CA PRO A 47 7.22 5.13 -12.53
C PRO A 47 6.10 6.14 -12.76
N THR A 48 5.03 6.04 -11.98
CA THR A 48 3.85 6.88 -12.14
C THR A 48 3.99 8.03 -11.15
N PRO A 49 4.16 9.27 -11.63
CA PRO A 49 4.14 10.44 -10.77
C PRO A 49 2.83 10.48 -9.99
N LEU A 50 2.86 11.03 -8.77
CA LEU A 50 1.63 11.22 -8.00
C LEU A 50 0.63 12.06 -8.80
N PRO A 51 -0.61 11.59 -9.03
CA PRO A 51 -1.64 12.43 -9.63
C PRO A 51 -1.93 13.62 -8.71
N ARG A 52 -2.57 14.68 -9.24
CA ARG A 52 -2.99 15.82 -8.43
C ARG A 52 -3.88 15.34 -7.28
N VAL A 53 -3.45 15.58 -6.04
CA VAL A 53 -4.17 15.25 -4.80
C VAL A 53 -4.57 16.52 -4.06
N HIS A 54 -5.67 16.47 -3.33
CA HIS A 54 -6.15 17.53 -2.45
C HIS A 54 -5.99 17.12 -0.99
N ASP A 55 -5.55 18.07 -0.16
CA ASP A 55 -5.31 17.92 1.28
C ASP A 55 -4.52 16.66 1.64
N PRO A 56 -3.26 16.54 1.16
CA PRO A 56 -2.46 15.35 1.43
C PRO A 56 -1.96 15.32 2.88
N VAL A 57 -2.04 14.14 3.48
CA VAL A 57 -1.30 13.79 4.69
C VAL A 57 -0.46 12.54 4.44
N LEU A 58 0.72 12.49 5.05
CA LEU A 58 1.71 11.46 4.80
C LEU A 58 2.09 10.72 6.09
N ALA A 59 2.04 9.40 6.06
CA ALA A 59 2.62 8.53 7.06
C ALA A 59 3.70 7.64 6.43
N LYS A 60 4.58 7.09 7.27
CA LYS A 60 5.58 6.13 6.84
C LYS A 60 5.61 4.97 7.81
N GLU A 61 5.43 3.76 7.30
CA GLU A 61 5.63 2.52 8.05
C GLU A 61 6.74 1.71 7.39
N ALA A 62 7.78 1.39 8.16
CA ALA A 62 8.99 0.73 7.69
C ALA A 62 9.60 1.39 6.42
N ARG A 63 9.46 0.74 5.26
CA ARG A 63 9.98 1.20 3.95
C ARG A 63 8.90 1.72 3.00
N VAL A 64 7.67 1.86 3.47
CA VAL A 64 6.52 2.29 2.65
C VAL A 64 5.98 3.62 3.17
N TYR A 65 5.78 4.54 2.25
CA TYR A 65 5.09 5.81 2.45
C TYR A 65 3.61 5.61 2.10
N TYR A 66 2.73 6.09 2.96
CA TYR A 66 1.29 6.05 2.82
C TYR A 66 0.81 7.50 2.73
N LEU A 67 0.13 7.82 1.64
CA LEU A 67 -0.44 9.13 1.39
C LEU A 67 -1.96 9.01 1.41
N PHE A 68 -2.58 9.74 2.32
CA PHE A 68 -4.02 9.86 2.44
C PHE A 68 -4.45 11.22 1.92
N SER A 69 -5.54 11.27 1.17
CA SER A 69 -6.04 12.51 0.58
C SER A 69 -7.57 12.55 0.50
N THR A 70 -8.10 13.76 0.33
CA THR A 70 -9.52 14.03 0.13
C THR A 70 -10.08 13.19 -1.04
N GLY A 71 -11.27 12.62 -0.85
CA GLY A 71 -11.99 11.85 -1.86
C GLY A 71 -12.95 10.82 -1.28
N ARG A 72 -13.58 10.03 -2.16
CA ARG A 72 -14.53 8.97 -1.76
C ARG A 72 -13.86 7.93 -0.87
N GLY A 73 -14.25 7.89 0.40
CA GLY A 73 -13.70 6.99 1.40
C GLY A 73 -12.25 7.26 1.84
N ILE A 74 -11.72 8.47 1.64
CA ILE A 74 -10.28 8.83 1.79
C ILE A 74 -9.39 8.02 0.84
N THR A 75 -8.80 8.68 -0.15
CA THR A 75 -7.97 8.00 -1.16
C THR A 75 -6.62 7.63 -0.58
N LEU A 76 -6.16 6.40 -0.85
CA LEU A 76 -4.88 5.88 -0.39
C LEU A 76 -3.91 5.63 -1.54
N HIS A 77 -2.75 6.26 -1.48
CA HIS A 77 -1.60 5.97 -2.33
C HIS A 77 -0.43 5.45 -1.49
N THR A 78 0.38 4.57 -2.07
CA THR A 78 1.61 4.09 -1.45
C THR A 78 2.81 4.30 -2.36
N SER A 79 3.96 4.56 -1.76
CA SER A 79 5.23 4.71 -2.46
C SER A 79 6.38 4.12 -1.64
N LYS A 80 7.44 3.65 -2.30
CA LYS A 80 8.69 3.23 -1.63
C LYS A 80 9.77 4.33 -1.69
N ASP A 81 9.68 5.22 -2.67
CA ASP A 81 10.71 6.20 -3.04
C ASP A 81 10.24 7.67 -2.93
N ARG A 82 8.95 7.90 -2.63
CA ARG A 82 8.23 9.20 -2.65
C ARG A 82 8.10 9.84 -4.04
N VAL A 83 8.51 9.15 -5.09
CA VAL A 83 8.49 9.64 -6.48
C VAL A 83 7.46 8.86 -7.28
N THR A 84 7.49 7.53 -7.15
CA THR A 84 6.58 6.60 -7.80
C THR A 84 5.44 6.27 -6.86
N TRP A 85 4.21 6.55 -7.26
CA TRP A 85 3.04 6.34 -6.42
C TRP A 85 2.09 5.33 -7.04
N GLN A 86 1.60 4.42 -6.20
CA GLN A 86 0.61 3.42 -6.57
C GLN A 86 -0.67 3.67 -5.81
N ARG A 87 -1.80 3.79 -6.52
CA ARG A 87 -3.11 3.88 -5.88
C ARG A 87 -3.48 2.51 -5.30
N LYS A 88 -3.62 2.42 -3.98
CA LYS A 88 -4.00 1.17 -3.29
C LYS A 88 -5.50 1.05 -3.08
N GLY A 89 -6.23 2.18 -3.05
CA GLY A 89 -7.68 2.17 -2.91
C GLY A 89 -8.16 3.33 -2.05
N ARG A 90 -9.01 3.00 -1.07
CA ARG A 90 -9.61 3.93 -0.11
C ARG A 90 -9.64 3.34 1.28
N VAL A 91 -9.58 4.17 2.33
CA VAL A 91 -9.61 3.71 3.73
C VAL A 91 -10.98 3.13 4.08
N PHE A 92 -12.04 3.81 3.68
CA PHE A 92 -13.42 3.37 3.91
C PHE A 92 -14.03 2.84 2.62
N ALA A 93 -14.30 1.52 2.59
CA ALA A 93 -14.92 0.86 1.43
C ALA A 93 -16.42 1.17 1.30
N GLN A 94 -17.07 1.58 2.38
CA GLN A 94 -18.48 1.95 2.45
C GLN A 94 -18.60 3.20 3.34
N PRO A 95 -19.60 4.06 3.11
CA PRO A 95 -19.88 5.16 4.04
C PRO A 95 -20.21 4.62 5.44
N MET A 96 -19.70 5.28 6.47
CA MET A 96 -19.96 4.89 7.84
C MET A 96 -21.42 5.17 8.22
N PRO A 97 -22.15 4.23 8.87
CA PRO A 97 -23.59 4.38 9.14
C PRO A 97 -23.94 5.65 9.92
N TRP A 98 -23.12 6.01 10.91
CA TRP A 98 -23.36 7.21 11.72
C TRP A 98 -23.22 8.50 10.90
N THR A 99 -22.33 8.53 9.90
CA THR A 99 -22.14 9.73 9.06
C THR A 99 -23.37 9.97 8.20
N VAL A 100 -23.95 8.90 7.65
CA VAL A 100 -25.17 8.98 6.83
C VAL A 100 -26.36 9.47 7.67
N ALA A 101 -26.44 9.04 8.93
CA ALA A 101 -27.48 9.48 9.86
C ALA A 101 -27.29 10.95 10.30
N ALA A 102 -26.05 11.35 10.59
CA ALA A 102 -25.73 12.69 11.09
C ALA A 102 -25.78 13.77 9.99
N ILE A 103 -25.47 13.41 8.75
CA ILE A 103 -25.42 14.33 7.62
C ILE A 103 -26.28 13.75 6.48
N PRO A 104 -27.60 13.96 6.51
CA PRO A 104 -28.49 13.53 5.45
C PRO A 104 -28.06 14.14 4.11
N GLY A 105 -27.87 13.29 3.09
CA GLY A 105 -27.36 13.71 1.78
C GLY A 105 -25.84 13.82 1.69
N SER A 106 -25.08 13.38 2.71
CA SER A 106 -23.63 13.30 2.62
C SER A 106 -23.22 12.43 1.43
N THR A 107 -22.35 12.96 0.59
CA THR A 107 -21.63 12.13 -0.37
C THR A 107 -20.63 11.27 0.40
N GLU A 108 -20.33 10.06 -0.08
CA GLU A 108 -19.35 9.14 0.52
C GLU A 108 -17.89 9.69 0.49
N SER A 109 -17.74 11.00 0.30
CA SER A 109 -16.49 11.74 0.20
C SER A 109 -16.12 12.33 1.55
N TYR A 110 -14.91 12.03 1.98
CA TYR A 110 -14.32 12.55 3.19
C TYR A 110 -13.14 13.46 2.82
N TRP A 111 -12.79 14.38 3.72
CA TRP A 111 -12.00 15.57 3.41
C TRP A 111 -10.97 15.85 4.50
N ALA A 112 -9.84 16.40 4.09
CA ALA A 112 -8.72 16.83 4.94
C ALA A 112 -8.34 15.79 6.02
N PRO A 113 -7.91 14.58 5.60
CA PRO A 113 -7.46 13.57 6.55
C PRO A 113 -6.24 14.05 7.34
N ASP A 114 -6.15 13.61 8.59
CA ASP A 114 -4.95 13.71 9.42
C ASP A 114 -4.55 12.32 9.92
N ILE A 115 -3.25 12.07 10.08
CA ILE A 115 -2.73 10.81 10.60
C ILE A 115 -1.54 11.08 11.51
N SER A 116 -1.59 10.49 12.70
CA SER A 116 -0.52 10.50 13.69
C SER A 116 -0.39 9.13 14.32
N PHE A 117 0.78 8.84 14.89
CA PHE A 117 1.05 7.61 15.61
C PHE A 117 1.48 7.93 17.04
N PHE A 118 0.73 7.43 18.01
CA PHE A 118 0.93 7.68 19.43
C PHE A 118 0.65 6.41 20.24
N ASN A 119 1.57 6.04 21.14
CA ASN A 119 1.44 4.87 22.01
C ASN A 119 1.08 3.56 21.28
N GLY A 120 1.65 3.34 20.10
CA GLY A 120 1.43 2.11 19.33
C GLY A 120 0.18 2.12 18.46
N LYS A 121 -0.49 3.27 18.30
CA LYS A 121 -1.75 3.42 17.56
C LYS A 121 -1.77 4.68 16.72
#